data_AF-A0A5J4QPL1-F1
#
_entry.id   AF-A0A5J4QPL1-F1
#
_cell.length_a   1.000
_cell.length_b   1.000
_cell.length_c   1.000
_cell.angle_alpha   90.00
_cell.angle_beta   90.00
_cell.angle_gamma   90.00
#
_symmetry.space_group_name_H-M   'P 1'
#
loop_
_entity.id
_entity.type
_entity.pdbx_description
1 polymer ?
#
loop_
_entity_poly.entity_id
_entity_poly.type
_entity_poly.pdbx_seq_one_letter_code
_entity_poly.pdbx_strand_id
1 'polypeptide(L)' 'TANRIKQSGKIDKAITQIGRKIIVEAELALELAGRKQGGRR' A
#
# COMPACT_ATOMS: atom_id res chain seq x y z
N THR A 1 6.20 5.95 -8.54
CA THR A 1 6.59 4.67 -9.19
C THR A 1 6.10 3.51 -8.37
N ALA A 2 5.69 2.41 -9.01
CA ALA A 2 5.17 1.22 -8.34
C ALA A 2 6.14 0.62 -7.29
N ASN A 3 7.46 0.72 -7.54
CA ASN A 3 8.49 0.33 -6.57
C ASN A 3 8.38 1.08 -5.23
N ARG A 4 8.12 2.40 -5.27
CA ARG A 4 7.95 3.23 -4.07
C ARG A 4 6.70 2.84 -3.26
N ILE A 5 5.65 2.39 -3.94
CA ILE A 5 4.41 1.96 -3.30
C ILE A 5 4.68 0.69 -2.48
N LYS A 6 5.37 -0.29 -3.08
CA LYS A 6 5.81 -1.51 -2.39
C LYS A 6 6.82 -1.26 -1.27
N GLN A 7 7.77 -0.36 -1.47
CA GLN A 7 8.78 -0.05 -0.44
C GLN A 7 8.20 0.72 0.76
N SER A 8 7.04 1.36 0.61
CA SER A 8 6.45 2.16 1.70
C SER A 8 5.87 1.33 2.84
N GLY A 9 5.56 0.04 2.62
CA GLY A 9 4.98 -0.85 3.64
C GLY A 9 3.53 -0.54 4.03
N LYS A 10 3.00 0.63 3.64
CA LYS A 10 1.72 1.17 4.14
C LYS A 10 0.50 0.38 3.69
N ILE A 11 0.55 -0.18 2.49
CA ILE A 11 -0.56 -0.88 1.86
C ILE A 11 -0.16 -2.29 1.43
N ASP A 12 0.87 -2.88 2.06
CA ASP A 12 1.43 -4.18 1.65
C ASP A 12 0.37 -5.28 1.55
N LYS A 13 -0.62 -5.25 2.43
CA LYS A 13 -1.74 -6.21 2.39
C LYS A 13 -2.66 -6.05 1.18
N ALA A 14 -2.69 -4.87 0.56
CA ALA A 14 -3.44 -4.58 -0.66
C ALA A 14 -2.61 -4.79 -1.94
N ILE A 15 -1.33 -5.11 -1.81
CA ILE A 15 -0.41 -5.29 -2.94
C ILE A 15 -0.34 -6.77 -3.30
N THR A 16 -0.71 -7.09 -4.53
CA THR A 16 -0.45 -8.39 -5.15
C THR A 16 0.54 -8.21 -6.30
N GLN A 17 1.58 -9.04 -6.35
CA GLN A 17 2.55 -9.03 -7.45
C GLN A 17 2.40 -10.27 -8.32
N ILE A 18 2.21 -10.06 -9.63
CA ILE A 18 2.18 -11.11 -10.64
C ILE A 18 3.28 -10.81 -11.65
N GLY A 19 4.40 -11.53 -11.55
CA GLY A 19 5.60 -11.27 -12.36
C GLY A 19 6.10 -9.83 -12.19
N ARG A 20 6.15 -9.07 -13.28
CA ARG A 20 6.55 -7.65 -13.30
C ARG A 20 5.39 -6.67 -13.09
N LYS A 21 4.18 -7.18 -12.89
CA LYS A 21 2.98 -6.35 -12.65
C LYS A 21 2.69 -6.27 -11.15
N ILE A 22 2.30 -5.10 -10.71
CA ILE A 22 1.78 -4.85 -9.37
C ILE A 22 0.30 -4.52 -9.52
N ILE A 23 -0.53 -5.29 -8.83
CA ILE A 23 -1.97 -5.11 -8.73
C ILE A 23 -2.23 -4.59 -7.32
N VAL A 24 -2.98 -3.50 -7.23
CA VAL A 24 -3.34 -2.88 -5.94
C VAL A 24 -4.85 -2.94 -5.81
N GLU A 25 -5.32 -3.55 -4.74
CA GLU A 25 -6.74 -3.49 -4.37
C GLU A 25 -7.07 -2.10 -3.83
N ALA A 26 -7.92 -1.36 -4.54
CA ALA A 26 -8.14 0.07 -4.28
C ALA A 26 -8.81 0.34 -2.92
N GLU A 27 -9.89 -0.38 -2.61
CA GLU A 27 -10.65 -0.28 -1.35
C GLU A 27 -9.74 -0.53 -0.14
N LEU A 28 -9.06 -1.68 -0.14
CA LEU A 28 -8.15 -2.07 0.93
C LEU A 28 -6.94 -1.13 1.04
N ALA A 29 -6.41 -0.65 -0.08
CA ALA A 29 -5.31 0.33 -0.06
C ALA A 29 -5.74 1.67 0.55
N LEU A 30 -6.95 2.14 0.27
CA LEU A 30 -7.49 3.37 0.85
C LEU A 30 -7.71 3.23 2.35
N GLU A 31 -8.26 2.10 2.81
CA GLU A 31 -8.43 1.83 4.24
C GLU A 31 -7.09 1.81 4.97
N LEU A 32 -6.10 1.09 4.42
CA LEU A 32 -4.77 0.94 5.01
C LEU A 32 -3.96 2.25 4.96
N ALA A 33 -4.09 3.04 3.89
CA ALA A 33 -3.45 4.35 3.77
C ALA A 33 -4.10 5.41 4.67
N GLY A 34 -5.40 5.29 4.92
CA GLY A 34 -6.17 6.18 5.79
C GLY A 34 -5.94 5.95 7.29
N ARG A 35 -5.42 4.76 7.68
CA ARG A 35 -4.93 4.51 9.04
C ARG A 35 -3.70 5.38 9.30
N LYS A 36 -3.90 6.53 9.96
CA LYS A 36 -2.82 7.39 10.45
C LYS A 36 -1.87 6.57 11.32
N GLN A 37 -0.71 6.19 10.77
CA GLN A 37 0.41 5.68 11.54
C GLN A 37 1.05 6.87 12.26
N GLY A 38 0.58 7.17 13.47
CA GLY A 38 1.13 8.21 14.33
C GLY A 38 0.26 9.47 14.37
N GLY A 39 -0.54 9.58 15.43
CA GLY A 39 -0.86 10.88 15.98
C GLY A 39 0.44 11.58 16.36
N ARG A 40 0.55 12.86 15.98
CA ARG A 40 1.62 13.76 16.38
C ARG A 40 1.73 13.74 17.91
N ARG A 41 2.91 13.43 18.46
CA ARG A 41 3.26 13.78 19.84
C ARG A 41 3.27 15.30 19.98
#